data_AF-A0A7W6ZDK7-F1
#
_entry.id   AF-A0A7W6ZDK7-F1
#
_cell.length_a   1.000
_cell.length_b   1.000
_cell.length_c   1.000
_cell.angle_alpha   90.00
_cell.angle_beta   90.00
_cell.angle_gamma   90.00
#
_symmetry.space_group_name_H-M   'P 1'
#
loop_
_entity.id
_entity.type
_entity.pdbx_description
1 polymer ?
#
loop_
_entity_poly.entity_id
_entity_poly.type
_entity_poly.pdbx_seq_one_letter_code
_entity_poly.pdbx_strand_id
1 'polypeptide(L)'
;MQRFCGNHIRKNKTLKQRINQDSKITPGSNQSAGHMVGYRLKPEPKMEPVAAREVDKQEDSVMAKCDQCGNDYDKAFQVNLGNETYTFDSFECAIQKLAPACPHCGVRIIGHGVEQGDIIYCCAHCAEQEGADALTDRAP
;
A
#
# COMPACT_ATOMS: atom_id res chain seq x y z
N MET A 1 39.40 53.93 -20.30
CA MET A 1 38.62 52.98 -21.13
C MET A 1 38.22 51.80 -20.25
N GLN A 2 37.04 51.85 -19.65
CA GLN A 2 36.43 50.76 -18.87
C GLN A 2 35.22 50.25 -19.64
N ARG A 3 35.06 48.93 -19.81
CA ARG A 3 33.75 48.31 -20.04
C ARG A 3 33.69 46.95 -19.35
N PHE A 4 32.79 46.92 -18.36
CA PHE A 4 32.23 45.75 -17.69
C PHE A 4 31.10 45.14 -18.54
N CYS A 5 30.97 43.82 -18.52
CA CYS A 5 29.75 43.03 -18.73
C CYS A 5 30.05 41.68 -18.05
N GLY A 6 29.39 41.17 -17.02
CA GLY A 6 28.02 41.34 -16.57
C GLY A 6 27.23 40.08 -16.91
N ASN A 7 27.24 39.06 -16.04
CA ASN A 7 26.16 38.06 -16.06
C ASN A 7 25.85 37.50 -14.66
N HIS A 8 24.54 37.41 -14.43
CA HIS A 8 23.85 37.37 -13.15
C HIS A 8 23.97 36.04 -12.38
N ILE A 9 24.41 36.12 -11.13
CA ILE A 9 24.19 35.10 -10.11
C ILE A 9 22.79 35.34 -9.51
N ARG A 10 21.82 34.46 -9.77
CA ARG A 10 20.52 34.49 -9.06
C ARG A 10 20.71 33.94 -7.65
N LYS A 11 20.77 34.84 -6.67
CA LYS A 11 20.64 34.55 -5.25
C LYS A 11 19.16 34.29 -4.94
N ASN A 12 18.75 33.04 -4.75
CA ASN A 12 17.41 32.75 -4.23
C ASN A 12 17.39 32.93 -2.71
N LYS A 13 16.84 34.09 -2.32
CA LYS A 13 16.46 34.49 -0.97
C LYS A 13 15.40 33.54 -0.39
N THR A 14 15.73 32.98 0.76
CA THR A 14 14.88 32.76 1.96
C THR A 14 13.43 32.30 1.74
N LEU A 15 13.23 31.00 2.02
CA LEU A 15 11.96 30.30 2.22
C LEU A 15 11.31 30.67 3.56
N LYS A 16 10.98 31.95 3.79
CA LYS A 16 10.10 32.38 4.89
C LYS A 16 9.34 33.61 4.41
N GLN A 17 8.02 33.64 4.63
CA GLN A 17 7.05 34.70 4.30
C GLN A 17 6.22 34.48 3.02
N ARG A 18 5.29 33.50 3.03
CA ARG A 18 4.00 33.57 2.29
C ARG A 18 2.93 32.73 2.99
N ILE A 19 2.64 33.06 4.25
CA ILE A 19 1.44 32.60 4.94
C ILE A 19 0.73 33.88 5.40
N ASN A 20 -0.59 33.94 5.18
CA ASN A 20 -1.54 35.03 5.43
C ASN A 20 -1.87 35.90 4.23
N GLN A 21 -2.92 35.49 3.51
CA GLN A 21 -3.94 36.39 2.98
C GLN A 21 -5.23 35.57 2.75
N ASP A 22 -6.13 35.65 3.74
CA ASP A 22 -7.51 35.21 3.66
C ASP A 22 -8.28 36.02 2.63
N SER A 23 -9.08 35.36 1.79
CA SER A 23 -10.33 35.98 1.31
C SER A 23 -11.41 34.98 0.91
N LYS A 24 -12.38 34.85 1.83
CA LYS A 24 -13.83 34.82 1.59
C LYS A 24 -14.41 33.60 0.87
N ILE A 25 -14.73 32.58 1.65
CA ILE A 25 -15.75 31.58 1.29
C ILE A 25 -17.12 32.19 1.63
N THR A 26 -17.97 32.39 0.63
CA THR A 26 -19.38 32.76 0.79
C THR A 26 -20.21 31.51 1.14
N PRO A 27 -21.21 31.59 2.05
CA PRO A 27 -22.13 30.49 2.24
C PRO A 27 -23.12 30.46 1.07
N GLY A 28 -22.94 29.49 0.17
CA GLY A 28 -23.90 29.19 -0.88
C GLY A 28 -25.18 28.61 -0.29
N SER A 29 -26.28 29.34 -0.44
CA SER A 29 -27.63 28.92 -0.10
C SER A 29 -28.13 27.84 -1.07
N ASN A 30 -27.92 26.56 -0.74
CA ASN A 30 -28.57 25.46 -1.43
C ASN A 30 -29.98 25.23 -0.87
N GLN A 31 -30.92 26.11 -1.21
CA GLN A 31 -32.34 25.83 -1.08
C GLN A 31 -32.76 24.94 -2.25
N SER A 32 -32.53 23.62 -2.12
CA SER A 32 -33.25 22.64 -2.95
C SER A 32 -34.42 22.13 -2.13
N ALA A 33 -35.63 22.42 -2.62
CA ALA A 33 -36.87 21.96 -2.04
C ALA A 33 -36.88 20.42 -2.04
N GLY A 34 -36.91 19.81 -0.86
CA GLY A 34 -37.08 18.37 -0.70
C GLY A 34 -38.45 17.95 -1.24
N HIS A 35 -38.46 17.34 -2.42
CA HIS A 35 -39.61 16.61 -2.92
C HIS A 35 -39.71 15.31 -2.11
N MET A 36 -40.61 15.26 -1.11
CA MET A 36 -40.90 14.03 -0.37
C MET A 36 -41.59 13.03 -1.32
N VAL A 37 -40.80 12.25 -2.04
CA VAL A 37 -41.30 11.04 -2.70
C VAL A 37 -41.67 10.07 -1.57
N GLY A 38 -42.97 9.91 -1.33
CA GLY A 38 -43.49 8.94 -0.38
C GLY A 38 -43.18 7.53 -0.86
N TYR A 39 -42.02 6.99 -0.46
CA TYR A 39 -41.71 5.58 -0.66
C TYR A 39 -42.62 4.77 0.27
N ARG A 40 -43.63 4.12 -0.31
CA ARG A 40 -44.48 3.16 0.39
C ARG A 40 -43.64 1.95 0.78
N LEU A 41 -43.13 1.94 2.00
CA LEU A 41 -42.48 0.76 2.59
C LEU A 41 -43.47 -0.40 2.54
N LYS A 42 -43.10 -1.46 1.81
CA LYS A 42 -43.84 -2.73 1.84
C LYS A 42 -43.67 -3.34 3.23
N PRO A 43 -44.70 -3.99 3.80
CA PRO A 43 -44.55 -4.66 5.08
C PRO A 43 -43.45 -5.72 4.98
N GLU A 44 -42.57 -5.76 5.98
CA GLU A 44 -41.49 -6.72 6.03
C GLU A 44 -42.06 -8.15 6.08
N PRO A 45 -41.49 -9.10 5.33
CA PRO A 45 -41.93 -10.48 5.37
C PRO A 45 -41.64 -11.03 6.78
N LYS A 46 -42.67 -11.57 7.44
CA LYS A 46 -42.53 -12.25 8.73
C LYS A 46 -41.59 -13.44 8.52
N MET A 47 -40.43 -13.39 9.17
CA MET A 47 -39.48 -14.49 9.17
C MET A 47 -40.08 -15.65 9.96
N GLU A 48 -40.39 -16.74 9.28
CA GLU A 48 -40.75 -18.01 9.91
C GLU A 48 -39.49 -18.65 10.52
N PRO A 49 -39.60 -19.37 11.65
CA PRO A 49 -38.43 -19.93 12.31
C PRO A 49 -37.82 -21.02 11.44
N VAL A 50 -36.67 -20.72 10.84
CA VAL A 50 -35.83 -21.75 10.23
C VAL A 50 -35.37 -22.68 11.34
N ALA A 51 -35.93 -23.90 11.33
CA ALA A 51 -35.56 -24.98 12.23
C ALA A 51 -34.03 -25.06 12.31
N ALA A 52 -33.51 -25.10 13.54
CA ALA A 52 -32.09 -25.24 13.84
C ALA A 52 -31.56 -26.47 13.09
N ARG A 53 -30.86 -26.23 11.98
CA ARG A 53 -30.10 -27.27 11.31
C ARG A 53 -28.92 -27.54 12.22
N GLU A 54 -28.90 -28.75 12.77
CA GLU A 54 -27.75 -29.28 13.51
C GLU A 54 -26.53 -29.10 12.61
N VAL A 55 -25.63 -28.20 13.01
CA VAL A 55 -24.38 -27.99 12.31
C VAL A 55 -23.54 -29.21 12.59
N ASP A 56 -23.46 -30.11 11.60
CA ASP A 56 -22.56 -31.25 11.62
C ASP A 56 -21.17 -30.74 12.01
N LYS A 57 -20.73 -31.21 13.17
CA LYS A 57 -19.48 -30.85 13.82
C LYS A 57 -18.36 -31.48 13.00
N GLN A 58 -17.86 -30.75 12.01
CA GLN A 58 -16.73 -31.20 11.22
C GLN A 58 -15.46 -31.16 12.10
N GLU A 59 -15.18 -32.31 12.70
CA GLU A 59 -14.03 -32.63 13.54
C GLU A 59 -12.74 -32.58 12.72
N ASP A 60 -11.75 -31.87 13.26
CA ASP A 60 -10.32 -31.89 12.93
C ASP A 60 -9.92 -31.54 11.48
N SER A 61 -10.15 -30.27 11.07
CA SER A 61 -9.23 -29.66 10.12
C SER A 61 -7.93 -29.34 10.85
N VAL A 62 -6.85 -30.08 10.53
CA VAL A 62 -5.50 -29.59 10.82
C VAL A 62 -5.37 -28.28 10.04
N MET A 63 -5.60 -27.16 10.73
CA MET A 63 -5.48 -25.83 10.15
C MET A 63 -4.05 -25.65 9.67
N ALA A 64 -3.87 -25.06 8.49
CA ALA A 64 -2.52 -24.92 7.97
C ALA A 64 -1.77 -23.89 8.83
N LYS A 65 -0.53 -24.22 9.19
CA LYS A 65 0.31 -23.37 10.04
C LYS A 65 1.07 -22.37 9.20
N CYS A 66 1.07 -21.13 9.66
CA CYS A 66 1.88 -20.07 9.06
C CYS A 66 3.38 -20.34 9.32
N ASP A 67 4.18 -20.40 8.25
CA ASP A 67 5.62 -20.66 8.33
C ASP A 67 6.42 -19.49 8.92
N GLN A 68 5.79 -18.33 9.13
CA GLN A 68 6.43 -17.16 9.73
C GLN A 68 6.10 -17.02 11.22
N CYS A 69 4.83 -17.07 11.60
CA CYS A 69 4.39 -16.81 12.98
C CYS A 69 3.91 -18.05 13.73
N GLY A 70 3.69 -19.17 13.04
CA GLY A 70 3.21 -20.42 13.63
C GLY A 70 1.71 -20.47 13.93
N ASN A 71 0.94 -19.45 13.52
CA ASN A 71 -0.51 -19.39 13.73
C ASN A 71 -1.24 -20.45 12.88
N ASP A 72 -2.26 -21.06 13.48
CA ASP A 72 -3.17 -22.00 12.83
C ASP A 72 -4.31 -21.21 12.18
N TYR A 73 -4.43 -21.27 10.84
CA TYR A 73 -5.43 -20.48 10.11
C TYR A 73 -6.15 -21.29 9.02
N ASP A 74 -7.48 -21.25 9.01
CA ASP A 74 -8.34 -22.00 8.06
C ASP A 74 -8.23 -21.45 6.64
N LYS A 75 -7.92 -20.16 6.50
CA LYS A 75 -7.77 -19.46 5.21
C LYS A 75 -6.31 -19.14 4.87
N ALA A 76 -5.39 -19.97 5.35
CA ALA A 76 -4.00 -19.88 4.93
C ALA A 76 -3.88 -20.07 3.39
N PHE A 77 -2.83 -19.50 2.82
CA PHE A 77 -2.50 -19.63 1.41
C PHE A 77 -1.06 -20.09 1.23
N GLN A 78 -0.75 -20.63 0.05
CA GLN A 78 0.59 -21.09 -0.27
C GLN A 78 1.29 -20.17 -1.28
N VAL A 79 2.59 -20.00 -1.08
CA VAL A 79 3.51 -19.37 -2.03
C VAL A 79 4.51 -20.42 -2.47
N ASN A 80 4.55 -20.71 -3.76
CA ASN A 80 5.57 -21.55 -4.36
C ASN A 80 6.71 -20.64 -4.87
N LEU A 81 7.90 -20.82 -4.33
CA LEU A 81 9.10 -20.05 -4.67
C LEU A 81 10.23 -21.02 -5.04
N GLY A 82 10.58 -21.06 -6.34
CA GLY A 82 11.50 -22.06 -6.85
C GLY A 82 10.97 -23.48 -6.61
N ASN A 83 11.72 -24.28 -5.86
CA ASN A 83 11.36 -25.67 -5.52
C ASN A 83 10.77 -25.80 -4.10
N GLU A 84 10.49 -24.69 -3.43
CA GLU A 84 9.97 -24.65 -2.07
C GLU A 84 8.53 -24.13 -2.05
N THR A 85 7.71 -24.71 -1.16
CA THR A 85 6.34 -24.28 -0.90
C THR A 85 6.25 -23.78 0.53
N TYR A 86 5.73 -22.57 0.69
CA TYR A 86 5.52 -21.93 1.97
C TYR A 86 4.03 -21.71 2.22
N THR A 87 3.59 -21.77 3.47
CA THR A 87 2.22 -21.52 3.91
C THR A 87 2.16 -20.29 4.80
N PHE A 88 1.23 -19.37 4.54
CA PHE A 88 1.06 -18.14 5.31
C PHE A 88 -0.40 -17.85 5.61
N ASP A 89 -0.65 -17.19 6.74
CA ASP A 89 -1.97 -16.69 7.13
C ASP A 89 -2.26 -15.26 6.62
N SER A 90 -1.22 -14.55 6.19
CA SER A 90 -1.28 -13.14 5.82
C SER A 90 -0.15 -12.75 4.86
N PHE A 91 -0.38 -11.74 4.02
CA PHE A 91 0.66 -11.18 3.16
C PHE A 91 1.78 -10.53 3.96
N GLU A 92 1.49 -9.99 5.15
CA GLU A 92 2.52 -9.45 6.05
C GLU A 92 3.54 -10.54 6.42
N CYS A 93 3.07 -11.71 6.85
CA CYS A 93 3.93 -12.85 7.16
C CYS A 93 4.72 -13.34 5.93
N ALA A 94 4.05 -13.44 4.77
CA ALA A 94 4.70 -13.82 3.53
C ALA A 94 5.81 -12.85 3.12
N ILE A 95 5.54 -11.54 3.15
CA ILE A 95 6.49 -10.48 2.81
C ILE A 95 7.65 -10.46 3.79
N GLN A 96 7.40 -10.61 5.10
CA GLN A 96 8.48 -10.64 6.08
C GLN A 96 9.38 -11.85 5.94
N LYS A 97 8.85 -13.01 5.54
CA LYS A 97 9.68 -14.20 5.35
C LYS A 97 10.42 -14.18 4.01
N LEU A 98 9.75 -13.80 2.92
CA LEU A 98 10.21 -14.07 1.55
C LEU A 98 10.77 -12.84 0.82
N ALA A 99 10.32 -11.62 1.12
CA ALA A 99 10.77 -10.45 0.36
C ALA A 99 12.20 -10.06 0.76
N PRO A 100 13.11 -9.80 -0.19
CA PRO A 100 14.45 -9.32 0.15
C PRO A 100 14.38 -7.93 0.79
N ALA A 101 15.37 -7.63 1.63
CA ALA A 101 15.53 -6.30 2.21
C ALA A 101 16.45 -5.46 1.34
N CYS A 102 16.10 -4.19 1.10
CA CYS A 102 16.98 -3.24 0.46
C CYS A 102 18.22 -3.01 1.34
N PRO A 103 19.44 -3.19 0.84
CA PRO A 103 20.66 -3.06 1.64
C PRO A 103 20.90 -1.62 2.14
N HIS A 104 20.38 -0.62 1.42
CA HIS A 104 20.52 0.80 1.81
C HIS A 104 19.55 1.21 2.93
N CYS A 105 18.25 0.97 2.74
CA CYS A 105 17.19 1.50 3.63
C CYS A 105 16.47 0.43 4.46
N GLY A 106 16.77 -0.85 4.26
CA GLY A 106 16.20 -1.96 5.03
C GLY A 106 14.75 -2.33 4.72
N VAL A 107 14.05 -1.57 3.87
CA VAL A 107 12.66 -1.87 3.50
C VAL A 107 12.56 -3.15 2.69
N ARG A 108 11.45 -3.88 2.82
CA ARG A 108 11.15 -5.07 2.02
C ARG A 108 10.83 -4.68 0.58
N ILE A 109 11.44 -5.35 -0.38
CA ILE A 109 11.26 -5.13 -1.81
C ILE A 109 10.10 -6.02 -2.27
N ILE A 110 8.93 -5.41 -2.44
CA ILE A 110 7.67 -6.08 -2.83
C ILE A 110 7.34 -5.84 -4.31
N GLY A 111 7.93 -4.80 -4.91
CA GLY A 111 7.78 -4.44 -6.32
C GLY A 111 8.99 -4.86 -7.17
N HIS A 112 9.08 -4.30 -8.38
CA HIS A 112 10.07 -4.67 -9.40
C HIS A 112 11.54 -4.48 -8.99
N GLY A 113 11.82 -3.60 -8.01
CA GLY A 113 13.18 -3.31 -7.56
C GLY A 113 14.09 -2.78 -8.67
N VAL A 114 15.33 -2.47 -8.33
CA VAL A 114 16.39 -2.22 -9.32
C VAL A 114 17.58 -3.07 -8.96
N GLU A 115 18.29 -3.58 -9.96
CA GLU A 115 19.38 -4.54 -9.75
C GLU A 115 20.72 -4.03 -10.26
N GLN A 116 21.78 -4.44 -9.56
CA GLN A 116 23.15 -4.37 -10.02
C GLN A 116 23.88 -5.65 -9.60
N GLY A 117 24.25 -6.48 -10.57
CA GLY A 117 24.80 -7.80 -10.29
C GLY A 117 23.80 -8.66 -9.51
N ASP A 118 24.21 -9.18 -8.35
CA ASP A 118 23.37 -10.01 -7.48
C ASP A 118 22.65 -9.20 -6.39
N ILE A 119 22.77 -7.87 -6.39
CA ILE A 119 22.17 -6.99 -5.39
C ILE A 119 20.91 -6.33 -5.95
N ILE A 120 19.81 -6.44 -5.20
CA ILE A 120 18.53 -5.79 -5.49
C ILE A 120 18.25 -4.68 -4.47
N TYR A 121 17.78 -3.54 -4.97
CA TYR A 121 17.40 -2.36 -4.20
C TYR A 121 15.92 -2.03 -4.41
N CYS A 122 15.31 -1.32 -3.47
CA CYS A 122 13.91 -0.93 -3.61
C CYS A 122 13.66 0.13 -4.70
N CYS A 123 14.67 0.94 -5.03
CA CYS A 123 14.58 2.00 -6.04
C CYS A 123 15.96 2.48 -6.49
N ALA A 124 16.00 3.23 -7.60
CA ALA A 124 17.23 3.79 -8.18
C ALA A 124 18.02 4.64 -7.18
N HIS A 125 17.34 5.49 -6.39
CA HIS A 125 18.02 6.32 -5.39
C HIS A 125 18.81 5.50 -4.37
N CYS A 126 18.24 4.40 -3.87
CA CYS A 126 18.94 3.54 -2.91
C CYS A 126 20.14 2.84 -3.55
N ALA A 127 20.03 2.47 -4.83
CA ALA A 127 21.12 1.83 -5.54
C ALA A 127 22.26 2.82 -5.82
N GLU A 128 21.95 4.03 -6.28
CA GLU A 128 22.93 5.11 -6.51
C GLU A 128 23.71 5.46 -5.23
N GLN A 129 23.04 5.49 -4.06
CA GLN A 129 23.69 5.75 -2.78
C GLN A 129 24.69 4.67 -2.37
N GLU A 130 24.51 3.45 -2.86
CA GLU A 130 25.44 2.32 -2.66
C GLU A 130 26.46 2.20 -3.81
N GLY A 131 26.51 3.18 -4.73
CA GLY A 131 27.49 3.25 -5.82
C GLY A 131 27.12 2.43 -7.05
N ALA A 132 25.83 2.17 -7.26
CA ALA A 132 25.38 1.40 -8.41
C ALA A 132 25.30 2.26 -9.68
N ASP A 133 26.29 2.13 -10.56
CA ASP A 133 26.41 2.94 -11.79
C ASP A 133 25.62 2.40 -13.00
N ALA A 134 25.17 1.14 -12.94
CA ALA A 134 24.47 0.47 -14.04
C ALA A 134 23.18 -0.18 -13.52
N LEU A 135 22.11 0.61 -13.45
CA LEU A 135 20.81 0.17 -12.96
C LEU A 135 19.94 -0.36 -14.10
N THR A 136 19.39 -1.56 -13.91
CA THR A 136 18.33 -2.11 -14.77
C THR A 136 17.04 -2.24 -13.94
N ASP A 137 15.95 -1.66 -14.45
CA ASP A 137 14.60 -1.90 -13.92
C ASP A 137 14.09 -3.24 -14.46
N ARG A 138 13.54 -4.08 -13.59
CA ARG A 138 12.85 -5.31 -14.00
C ARG A 138 11.36 -5.03 -14.20
N ALA A 139 11.03 -4.17 -15.15
CA ALA A 139 9.66 -3.98 -15.62
C ALA A 139 9.37 -4.90 -16.83
N PRO A 140 8.20 -5.55 -16.89
CA PRO A 140 7.75 -6.26 -18.10
C PRO A 140 7.37 -5.33 -19.26
#